data_AF-A0A2I3GL64-F1
#
_entry.id   AF-A0A2I3GL64-F1
#
_cell.length_a   1.000
_cell.length_b   1.000
_cell.length_c   1.000
_cell.angle_alpha   90.00
_cell.angle_beta   90.00
_cell.angle_gamma   90.00
#
_symmetry.space_group_name_H-M   'P 1'
#
loop_
_entity.id
_entity.type
_entity.pdbx_description
1 polymer ?
#
loop_
_entity_poly.entity_id
_entity_poly.type
_entity_poly.pdbx_seq_one_letter_code
_entity_poly.pdbx_strand_id
1 'polypeptide(L)'
;MVKLAEETDGIIVSNDQFRDLAEESEKWMAIIRERLLPFTFVGNLFMVPDDPLGRNGPTLDEFLKKPARTQGSSKAQHPSRGFADHGKQQQGREEEKGSGGIRKTRETERLRRQLLEVFWGQDHKVDFILQREPYCRDINQLSEALLSLNF
;
A
#
# COMPACT_ATOMS: atom_id res chain seq x y z
N MET A 1 -3.59 0.07 23.08
CA MET A 1 -2.97 0.38 21.78
C MET A 1 -1.47 0.65 21.92
N VAL A 2 -1.05 1.70 22.64
CA VAL A 2 0.37 2.10 22.83
C VAL A 2 1.32 0.92 23.10
N LYS A 3 1.04 0.08 24.11
CA LYS A 3 1.84 -1.12 24.43
C LYS A 3 2.03 -2.11 23.26
N LEU A 4 1.07 -2.25 22.34
CA LEU A 4 1.24 -3.12 21.17
C LEU A 4 2.18 -2.48 20.12
N ALA A 5 2.12 -1.16 19.96
CA ALA A 5 3.05 -0.42 19.10
C ALA A 5 4.48 -0.49 19.66
N GLU A 6 4.63 -0.44 20.98
CA GLU A 6 5.86 -0.67 21.73
C GLU A 6 6.44 -2.08 21.48
N GLU A 7 5.63 -3.14 21.65
CA GLU A 7 6.06 -4.54 21.53
C GLU A 7 6.37 -4.96 20.08
N THR A 8 5.67 -4.40 19.09
CA THR A 8 5.77 -4.83 17.68
C THR A 8 6.64 -3.94 16.79
N ASP A 9 7.12 -2.82 17.33
CA ASP A 9 7.71 -1.72 16.57
C ASP A 9 6.76 -1.30 15.42
N GLY A 10 5.54 -0.90 15.81
CA GLY A 10 4.44 -0.52 14.92
C GLY A 10 4.00 0.95 15.10
N ILE A 11 3.12 1.44 14.22
CA ILE A 11 2.49 2.76 14.35
C ILE A 11 1.09 2.64 14.98
N ILE A 12 0.54 3.75 15.45
CA ILE A 12 -0.82 3.85 16.00
C ILE A 12 -1.66 4.71 15.07
N VAL A 13 -2.68 4.15 14.41
CA VAL A 13 -3.63 4.95 13.63
C VAL A 13 -4.77 5.40 14.54
N SER A 14 -4.79 6.68 14.92
CA SER A 14 -5.75 7.25 15.88
C SER A 14 -5.74 8.78 15.82
N ASN A 15 -6.90 9.39 16.07
CA ASN A 15 -7.03 10.84 16.28
C ASN A 15 -6.92 11.24 17.76
N ASP A 16 -7.07 10.27 18.68
CA ASP A 16 -6.80 10.47 20.10
C ASP A 16 -5.31 10.68 20.35
N GLN A 17 -5.00 11.62 21.24
CA GLN A 17 -3.65 12.00 21.66
C GLN A 17 -3.20 11.26 22.93
N PHE A 18 -4.06 10.43 23.55
CA PHE A 18 -3.71 9.54 24.68
C PHE A 18 -2.98 10.26 25.82
N ARG A 19 -3.51 11.43 26.25
CA ARG A 19 -2.82 12.35 27.17
C ARG A 19 -2.50 11.73 28.52
N ASP A 20 -3.43 10.92 29.03
CA ASP A 20 -3.28 10.07 30.21
C ASP A 20 -2.06 9.13 30.08
N LEU A 21 -2.01 8.34 29.01
CA LEU A 21 -0.89 7.41 28.76
C LEU A 21 0.43 8.13 28.45
N ALA A 22 0.37 9.37 27.95
CA ALA A 22 1.54 10.22 27.73
C ALA A 22 2.10 10.80 29.03
N GLU A 23 1.25 11.07 30.03
CA GLU A 23 1.66 11.52 31.37
C GLU A 23 2.15 10.36 32.26
N GLU A 24 1.66 9.12 32.03
CA GLU A 24 2.11 7.92 32.77
C GLU A 24 3.56 7.47 32.45
N SER A 25 4.09 7.74 31.25
CA SER A 25 5.43 7.29 30.88
C SER A 25 6.07 8.08 29.74
N GLU A 26 7.31 8.56 29.93
CA GLU A 26 8.13 9.19 28.88
C GLU A 26 8.27 8.32 27.61
N LYS A 27 8.32 6.99 27.78
CA LYS A 27 8.43 6.03 26.67
C LYS A 27 7.14 5.98 25.85
N TRP A 28 5.99 6.02 26.51
CA TRP A 28 4.70 6.10 25.84
C TRP A 28 4.49 7.49 25.24
N MET A 29 4.90 8.55 25.93
CA MET A 29 4.95 9.92 25.39
C MET A 29 5.79 10.03 24.11
N ALA A 30 6.92 9.31 24.01
CA ALA A 30 7.71 9.23 22.77
C ALA A 30 6.95 8.48 21.67
N ILE A 31 6.42 7.28 21.96
CA ILE A 31 5.62 6.48 21.02
C ILE A 31 4.42 7.28 20.47
N ILE A 32 3.71 8.02 21.33
CA ILE A 32 2.56 8.84 20.95
C ILE A 32 3.01 10.02 20.07
N ARG A 33 4.12 10.69 20.39
CA ARG A 33 4.62 11.84 19.59
C ARG A 33 5.24 11.44 18.26
N GLU A 34 5.85 10.27 18.16
CA GLU A 34 6.68 9.87 17.01
C GLU A 34 6.00 8.84 16.10
N ARG A 35 4.91 8.21 16.54
CA ARG A 35 4.32 7.02 15.89
C ARG A 35 2.79 7.05 15.80
N LEU A 36 2.16 8.15 16.18
CA LEU A 36 0.72 8.39 15.98
C LEU A 36 0.47 8.91 14.56
N LEU A 37 -0.48 8.29 13.85
CA LEU A 37 -0.95 8.71 12.54
C LEU A 37 -2.42 9.18 12.65
N PRO A 38 -2.67 10.50 12.63
CA PRO A 38 -4.01 11.04 12.49
C PRO A 38 -4.63 10.69 11.14
N PHE A 39 -5.96 10.67 11.08
CA PHE A 39 -6.72 10.40 9.86
C PHE A 39 -7.98 11.26 9.79
N THR A 40 -8.49 11.46 8.57
CA THR A 40 -9.77 12.13 8.30
C THR A 40 -10.65 11.23 7.44
N PHE A 41 -11.95 11.18 7.73
CA PHE A 41 -12.94 10.62 6.82
C PHE A 41 -13.69 11.74 6.09
N VAL A 42 -13.74 11.69 4.76
CA VAL A 42 -14.62 12.52 3.93
C VAL A 42 -15.65 11.59 3.28
N GLY A 43 -16.83 11.49 3.90
CA GLY A 43 -17.77 10.41 3.62
C GLY A 43 -17.10 9.06 3.90
N ASN A 44 -17.02 8.21 2.88
CA ASN A 44 -16.38 6.89 2.98
C ASN A 44 -14.86 6.91 2.68
N LEU A 45 -14.30 8.06 2.25
CA LEU A 45 -12.88 8.16 1.90
C LEU A 45 -12.03 8.35 3.17
N PHE A 46 -11.20 7.35 3.49
CA PHE A 46 -10.15 7.44 4.50
C PHE A 46 -8.93 8.19 3.94
N MET A 47 -8.50 9.25 4.63
CA MET A 47 -7.35 10.07 4.27
C MET A 47 -6.40 10.21 5.45
N VAL A 48 -5.10 10.28 5.16
CA VAL A 48 -4.00 10.50 6.11
C VAL A 48 -3.09 11.62 5.58
N PRO A 49 -2.36 12.36 6.43
CA PRO A 49 -1.43 13.39 5.98
C PRO A 49 -0.19 12.77 5.30
N ASP A 50 0.31 13.43 4.26
CA ASP A 50 1.58 13.08 3.60
C ASP A 50 2.80 13.37 4.49
N ASP A 51 2.66 14.25 5.50
CA ASP A 51 3.64 14.58 6.53
C ASP A 51 3.11 14.29 7.96
N PRO A 52 3.10 13.03 8.43
CA PRO A 52 2.49 12.65 9.72
C PRO A 52 3.00 13.40 10.95
N LEU A 53 4.26 13.84 10.93
CA LEU A 53 4.90 14.63 12.00
C LEU A 53 5.13 16.10 11.59
N GLY A 54 4.40 16.55 10.56
CA GLY A 54 4.54 17.88 9.95
C GLY A 54 5.79 18.06 9.09
N ARG A 55 5.91 19.24 8.49
CA ARG A 55 6.94 19.68 7.52
C ARG A 55 8.41 19.32 7.81
N ASN A 56 8.80 19.07 9.06
CA ASN A 56 10.18 18.74 9.45
C ASN A 56 10.37 17.23 9.75
N GLY A 57 9.31 16.43 9.64
CA GLY A 57 9.30 15.00 9.88
C GLY A 57 9.56 14.16 8.62
N PRO A 58 9.46 12.82 8.73
CA PRO A 58 9.49 11.90 7.59
C PRO A 58 8.24 12.07 6.72
N THR A 59 8.36 11.70 5.45
CA THR A 59 7.18 11.47 4.60
C THR A 59 6.34 10.31 5.16
N LEU A 60 5.04 10.28 4.85
CA LEU A 60 4.15 9.14 5.14
C LEU A 60 4.77 7.81 4.66
N ASP A 61 5.39 7.84 3.50
CA ASP A 61 6.01 6.68 2.87
C ASP A 61 7.23 6.18 3.68
N GLU A 62 7.97 7.05 4.37
CA GLU A 62 9.05 6.70 5.29
C GLU A 62 8.54 6.29 6.67
N PHE A 63 7.52 7.00 7.18
CA PHE A 63 6.84 6.73 8.44
C PHE A 63 6.19 5.33 8.50
N LEU A 64 5.70 4.84 7.36
CA LEU A 64 5.11 3.50 7.21
C LEU A 64 6.15 2.38 6.98
N LYS A 65 7.40 2.71 6.65
CA LYS A 65 8.46 1.70 6.46
C LYS A 65 8.99 1.25 7.83
N LYS A 66 8.98 -0.06 8.09
CA LYS A 66 9.68 -0.60 9.28
C LYS A 66 11.17 -0.29 9.17
N PRO A 67 11.84 0.10 10.29
CA PRO A 67 13.27 0.34 10.28
C PRO A 67 14.01 -0.93 9.82
N ALA A 68 15.01 -0.75 8.96
CA ALA A 68 15.79 -1.85 8.44
C ALA A 68 16.51 -2.57 9.60
N ARG A 69 16.08 -3.80 9.91
CA ARG A 69 16.74 -4.62 10.93
C ARG A 69 18.20 -4.83 10.55
N THR A 70 19.11 -4.19 11.28
CA THR A 70 20.55 -4.27 11.05
C THR A 70 21.05 -5.69 11.33
N GLN A 71 20.98 -6.56 10.31
CA GLN A 71 21.49 -7.92 10.39
C GLN A 71 23.01 -7.86 10.61
N GLY A 72 23.45 -8.30 11.79
CA GLY A 72 24.87 -8.45 12.09
C GLY A 72 25.52 -9.37 11.06
N SER A 73 26.69 -8.97 10.55
CA SER A 73 27.27 -9.52 9.32
C SER A 73 27.88 -10.93 9.50
N SER A 74 27.03 -11.96 9.49
CA SER A 74 27.43 -13.37 9.40
C SER A 74 27.89 -13.75 7.98
N LYS A 75 29.14 -13.42 7.68
CA LYS A 75 29.80 -13.66 6.39
C LYS A 75 30.13 -15.15 6.19
N ALA A 76 29.40 -15.86 5.34
CA ALA A 76 29.68 -17.25 4.95
C ALA A 76 29.66 -17.42 3.43
N GLN A 77 30.77 -17.88 2.85
CA GLN A 77 30.94 -18.21 1.42
C GLN A 77 31.03 -19.73 1.25
N HIS A 78 30.46 -20.31 0.19
CA HIS A 78 30.95 -21.57 -0.39
C HIS A 78 30.58 -21.65 -1.90
N PRO A 79 31.30 -22.43 -2.76
CA PRO A 79 31.42 -22.15 -4.19
C PRO A 79 30.69 -23.11 -5.16
N SER A 80 30.82 -22.85 -6.47
CA SER A 80 30.01 -23.37 -7.58
C SER A 80 30.47 -24.68 -8.25
N ARG A 81 29.49 -25.48 -8.73
CA ARG A 81 29.41 -26.46 -9.88
C ARG A 81 28.12 -27.31 -9.69
N GLY A 82 27.44 -27.94 -10.65
CA GLY A 82 27.48 -28.04 -12.13
C GLY A 82 26.47 -29.13 -12.58
N PHE A 83 26.00 -29.29 -13.83
CA PHE A 83 26.26 -28.51 -15.06
C PHE A 83 25.08 -28.53 -16.08
N ALA A 84 24.60 -29.71 -16.54
CA ALA A 84 23.54 -29.92 -17.56
C ALA A 84 22.91 -31.35 -17.38
N ASP A 85 21.85 -31.82 -18.06
CA ASP A 85 21.18 -31.38 -19.31
C ASP A 85 19.66 -31.75 -19.41
N HIS A 86 19.04 -31.42 -20.55
CA HIS A 86 17.66 -31.59 -21.07
C HIS A 86 16.73 -32.73 -20.55
N GLY A 87 15.39 -32.57 -20.62
CA GLY A 87 14.58 -31.42 -21.07
C GLY A 87 13.12 -31.74 -21.47
N LYS A 88 12.44 -30.76 -22.11
CA LYS A 88 11.03 -30.75 -22.64
C LYS A 88 9.92 -30.77 -21.57
N GLN A 89 8.71 -30.18 -21.77
CA GLN A 89 8.09 -29.25 -22.75
C GLN A 89 6.80 -28.69 -22.03
N GLN A 90 6.16 -27.54 -22.32
CA GLN A 90 6.36 -26.46 -23.31
C GLN A 90 5.51 -25.21 -22.96
N GLN A 91 6.13 -24.01 -22.97
CA GLN A 91 5.54 -22.64 -23.08
C GLN A 91 4.56 -22.13 -21.99
N GLY A 92 4.52 -20.82 -21.67
CA GLY A 92 5.24 -19.68 -22.27
C GLY A 92 5.60 -18.57 -21.26
N ARG A 93 6.67 -17.81 -21.56
CA ARG A 93 7.07 -16.58 -20.87
C ARG A 93 6.48 -15.36 -21.57
N GLU A 94 6.10 -14.37 -20.78
CA GLU A 94 6.18 -12.91 -21.07
C GLU A 94 6.53 -12.29 -19.70
N GLU A 95 7.80 -12.23 -19.27
CA GLU A 95 8.82 -11.23 -19.64
C GLU A 95 8.30 -9.79 -19.67
N GLU A 96 8.84 -8.94 -18.78
CA GLU A 96 8.50 -7.53 -18.69
C GLU A 96 8.90 -6.78 -19.97
N LYS A 97 7.91 -6.16 -20.61
CA LYS A 97 8.15 -5.10 -21.58
C LYS A 97 7.00 -4.11 -21.52
N GLY A 98 7.32 -2.84 -21.28
CA GLY A 98 6.33 -1.77 -21.18
C GLY A 98 5.48 -1.72 -22.45
N SER A 99 4.17 -1.93 -22.32
CA SER A 99 3.25 -2.04 -23.44
C SER A 99 2.10 -1.06 -23.26
N GLY A 100 2.08 -0.01 -24.09
CA GLY A 100 0.97 0.94 -24.24
C GLY A 100 -0.23 0.33 -24.96
N GLY A 101 -0.56 -0.93 -24.66
CA GLY A 101 -1.66 -1.69 -25.23
C GLY A 101 -2.86 -1.83 -24.28
N ILE A 102 -3.99 -2.20 -24.85
CA ILE A 102 -5.25 -2.50 -24.13
C ILE A 102 -5.00 -3.55 -23.04
N ARG A 103 -5.69 -3.42 -21.90
CA ARG A 103 -5.65 -4.38 -20.79
C ARG A 103 -6.21 -5.75 -21.19
N LYS A 104 -5.51 -6.83 -20.81
CA LYS A 104 -5.98 -8.22 -20.95
C LYS A 104 -7.17 -8.43 -19.98
N THR A 105 -8.16 -9.25 -20.35
CA THR A 105 -9.42 -9.43 -19.58
C THR A 105 -9.21 -9.68 -18.08
N ARG A 106 -8.22 -10.51 -17.73
CA ARG A 106 -7.84 -10.82 -16.33
C ARG A 106 -7.32 -9.60 -15.54
N GLU A 107 -6.72 -8.61 -16.20
CA GLU A 107 -6.36 -7.32 -15.58
C GLU A 107 -7.64 -6.51 -15.30
N THR A 108 -8.56 -6.44 -16.26
CA THR A 108 -9.84 -5.73 -16.15
C THR A 108 -10.73 -6.33 -15.05
N GLU A 109 -10.83 -7.66 -14.96
CA GLU A 109 -11.54 -8.36 -13.88
C GLU A 109 -10.91 -8.17 -12.50
N ARG A 110 -9.58 -7.98 -12.43
CA ARG A 110 -8.89 -7.64 -11.17
C ARG A 110 -9.26 -6.23 -10.74
N LEU A 111 -9.13 -5.26 -11.65
CA LEU A 111 -9.43 -3.86 -11.38
C LEU A 111 -10.93 -3.66 -11.08
N ARG A 112 -11.86 -4.36 -11.75
CA ARG A 112 -13.29 -4.37 -11.39
C ARG A 112 -13.53 -4.76 -9.94
N ARG A 113 -12.91 -5.86 -9.46
CA ARG A 113 -13.08 -6.32 -8.07
C ARG A 113 -12.55 -5.30 -7.07
N GLN A 114 -11.32 -4.83 -7.26
CA GLN A 114 -10.71 -3.83 -6.37
C GLN A 114 -11.45 -2.49 -6.38
N LEU A 115 -12.08 -2.10 -7.50
CA LEU A 115 -12.95 -0.93 -7.55
C LEU A 115 -14.29 -1.18 -6.84
N LEU A 116 -14.92 -2.36 -6.99
CA LEU A 116 -16.18 -2.69 -6.31
C LEU A 116 -16.05 -2.94 -4.80
N GLU A 117 -14.84 -3.21 -4.29
CA GLU A 117 -14.54 -3.19 -2.85
C GLU A 117 -14.73 -1.78 -2.23
N VAL A 118 -14.57 -0.71 -3.04
CA VAL A 118 -14.75 0.70 -2.61
C VAL A 118 -16.09 1.26 -3.09
N PHE A 119 -16.41 1.07 -4.37
CA PHE A 119 -17.61 1.56 -5.06
C PHE A 119 -18.71 0.48 -5.07
N TRP A 120 -19.03 -0.08 -3.90
CA TRP A 120 -19.99 -1.18 -3.75
C TRP A 120 -21.34 -0.88 -4.41
N GLY A 121 -21.85 -1.80 -5.22
CA GLY A 121 -23.12 -1.68 -5.93
C GLY A 121 -23.11 -0.70 -7.12
N GLN A 122 -21.95 -0.15 -7.51
CA GLN A 122 -21.82 0.75 -8.66
C GLN A 122 -21.34 0.05 -9.93
N ASP A 123 -21.64 -1.25 -10.09
CA ASP A 123 -21.23 -2.10 -11.22
C ASP A 123 -21.34 -1.43 -12.59
N HIS A 124 -22.46 -0.77 -12.88
CA HIS A 124 -22.67 -0.07 -14.15
C HIS A 124 -21.69 1.09 -14.37
N LYS A 125 -21.29 1.82 -13.32
CA LYS A 125 -20.26 2.88 -13.41
C LYS A 125 -18.88 2.26 -13.61
N VAL A 126 -18.56 1.23 -12.81
CA VAL A 126 -17.26 0.52 -12.85
C VAL A 126 -17.01 -0.09 -14.22
N ASP A 127 -17.98 -0.82 -14.78
CA ASP A 127 -17.88 -1.38 -16.13
C ASP A 127 -17.75 -0.29 -17.20
N PHE A 128 -18.51 0.80 -17.09
CA PHE A 128 -18.43 1.91 -18.04
C PHE A 128 -17.04 2.56 -18.06
N ILE A 129 -16.41 2.81 -16.92
CA ILE A 129 -15.03 3.33 -16.86
C ILE A 129 -14.01 2.31 -17.38
N LEU A 130 -14.14 1.04 -16.99
CA LEU A 130 -13.22 0.00 -17.46
C LEU A 130 -13.29 -0.19 -19.00
N GLN A 131 -14.46 0.02 -19.60
CA GLN A 131 -14.64 0.00 -21.05
C GLN A 131 -14.20 1.32 -21.73
N ARG A 132 -14.44 2.47 -21.09
CA ARG A 132 -14.07 3.81 -21.60
C ARG A 132 -12.56 4.05 -21.60
N GLU A 133 -11.84 3.50 -20.62
CA GLU A 133 -10.39 3.68 -20.45
C GLU A 133 -9.63 2.35 -20.61
N PRO A 134 -9.65 1.69 -21.78
CA PRO A 134 -9.11 0.33 -21.95
C PRO A 134 -7.59 0.23 -21.68
N TYR A 135 -6.86 1.34 -21.68
CA TYR A 135 -5.43 1.43 -21.42
C TYR A 135 -5.06 1.72 -19.95
N CYS A 136 -5.97 2.36 -19.19
CA CYS A 136 -5.69 2.86 -17.85
C CYS A 136 -5.60 1.72 -16.83
N ARG A 137 -4.42 1.53 -16.21
CA ARG A 137 -4.13 0.44 -15.26
C ARG A 137 -4.06 0.91 -13.81
N ASP A 138 -4.02 2.21 -13.60
CA ASP A 138 -3.92 2.83 -12.28
C ASP A 138 -5.30 2.87 -11.61
N ILE A 139 -5.41 2.23 -10.45
CA ILE A 139 -6.67 2.17 -9.70
C ILE A 139 -7.11 3.55 -9.16
N ASN A 140 -6.16 4.47 -8.91
CA ASN A 140 -6.45 5.81 -8.41
C ASN A 140 -7.06 6.66 -9.53
N GLN A 141 -6.46 6.65 -10.73
CA GLN A 141 -7.00 7.33 -11.92
C GLN A 141 -8.38 6.77 -12.32
N LEU A 142 -8.56 5.44 -12.29
CA LEU A 142 -9.87 4.83 -12.53
C LEU A 142 -10.90 5.22 -11.44
N SER A 143 -10.47 5.44 -10.20
CA SER A 143 -11.35 5.91 -9.11
C SER A 143 -11.73 7.37 -9.27
N GLU A 144 -10.80 8.23 -9.69
CA GLU A 144 -11.07 9.64 -10.04
C GLU A 144 -12.05 9.76 -11.23
N ALA A 145 -11.84 8.93 -12.26
CA ALA A 145 -12.74 8.83 -13.41
C ALA A 145 -14.15 8.32 -13.03
N LEU A 146 -14.27 7.49 -11.99
CA LEU A 146 -15.56 7.07 -11.41
C LEU A 146 -16.24 8.16 -10.57
N LEU A 147 -15.46 8.88 -9.76
CA LEU A 147 -15.96 9.96 -8.90
C LEU A 147 -16.44 11.17 -9.72
N SER A 148 -15.82 11.43 -10.87
CA SER A 148 -16.21 12.49 -11.82
C SER A 148 -17.37 12.11 -12.76
N LEU A 149 -17.93 10.90 -12.65
CA LEU A 149 -19.07 10.46 -13.46
C LEU A 149 -20.43 10.75 -12.84
N ASN A 150 -21.02 11.85 -13.30
CA ASN A 150 -22.45 12.11 -13.17
C ASN A 150 -23.26 11.13 -14.05
N PHE A 151 -24.29 10.54 -13.46
CA PHE A 151 -25.33 9.70 -14.09
C PHE A 151 -26.68 10.15 -13.51
#